data_AF-A0A5B9GB45-F1
#
_entry.id   AF-A0A5B9GB45-F1
#
_cell.length_a   1.000
_cell.length_b   1.000
_cell.length_c   1.000
_cell.angle_alpha   90.00
_cell.angle_beta   90.00
_cell.angle_gamma   90.00
#
_symmetry.space_group_name_H-M   'P 1'
#
loop_
_entity.id
_entity.type
_entity.pdbx_description
1 polymer ?
#
loop_
_entity_poly.entity_id
_entity_poly.type
_entity_poly.pdbx_seq_one_letter_code
_entity_poly.pdbx_strand_id
1 'polypeptide(L)'
;MKTFIVFAVCLVAAQALTDEQKEKLKKHKTECLSETKVEEQLVNKLKTGDYKTENDALKKYALCMMIKSELMTKDGKFKKDVALAKVANPADKPQVEKLIDTCLANKGNTPHQTAWNYVKCYHEKDPKHAIFL
;
A
#
# COMPACT_ATOMS: atom_id res chain seq x y z
N MET A 1 22.01 24.73 -36.58
CA MET A 1 21.95 25.11 -35.15
C MET A 1 21.56 23.86 -34.38
N LYS A 2 22.47 23.39 -33.53
CA LYS A 2 22.34 22.12 -32.78
C LYS A 2 21.58 22.38 -31.48
N THR A 3 20.31 22.00 -31.40
CA THR A 3 19.58 21.93 -30.14
C THR A 3 19.81 20.55 -29.52
N PHE A 4 20.69 20.50 -28.52
CA PHE A 4 20.82 19.36 -27.63
C PHE A 4 19.60 19.32 -26.71
N ILE A 5 18.66 18.42 -27.00
CA ILE A 5 17.63 18.04 -26.04
C ILE A 5 18.30 17.09 -25.04
N VAL A 6 18.73 17.64 -23.91
CA VAL A 6 19.14 16.84 -22.75
C VAL A 6 17.88 16.19 -22.18
N PHE A 7 17.58 14.97 -22.64
CA PHE A 7 16.70 14.07 -21.92
C PHE A 7 17.43 13.66 -20.65
N ALA A 8 17.28 14.47 -19.60
CA ALA A 8 17.65 14.07 -18.25
C ALA A 8 16.70 12.93 -17.86
N VAL A 9 17.12 11.70 -18.18
CA VAL A 9 16.55 10.50 -17.58
C VAL A 9 16.85 10.61 -16.09
N CYS A 10 15.91 11.15 -15.32
CA CYS A 10 15.85 10.89 -13.90
C CYS A 10 15.68 9.38 -13.76
N LEU A 11 16.81 8.67 -13.63
CA LEU A 11 16.87 7.33 -13.08
C LEU A 11 16.38 7.46 -11.63
N VAL A 12 15.06 7.49 -11.46
CA VAL A 12 14.44 7.25 -10.16
C VAL A 12 14.80 5.81 -9.86
N ALA A 13 15.85 5.62 -9.07
CA ALA A 13 16.27 4.31 -8.59
C ALA A 13 15.02 3.66 -7.97
N ALA A 14 14.50 2.62 -8.64
CA ALA A 14 13.40 1.84 -8.10
C ALA A 14 13.93 1.14 -6.85
N GLN A 15 13.58 1.65 -5.68
CA GLN A 15 13.93 1.01 -4.42
C GLN A 15 13.08 -0.25 -4.30
N ALA A 16 13.64 -1.38 -4.73
CA ALA A 16 13.00 -2.67 -4.58
C ALA A 16 12.97 -3.07 -3.10
N LEU A 17 11.89 -3.75 -2.67
CA LEU A 17 11.82 -4.35 -1.34
C LEU A 17 12.99 -5.32 -1.13
N THR A 18 13.55 -5.33 0.09
CA THR A 18 14.52 -6.35 0.50
C THR A 18 13.84 -7.72 0.58
N ASP A 19 14.62 -8.80 0.50
CA ASP A 19 14.04 -10.14 0.59
C ASP A 19 13.40 -10.41 1.95
N GLU A 20 13.93 -9.84 3.03
CA GLU A 20 13.30 -9.89 4.36
C GLU A 20 11.92 -9.22 4.37
N GLN A 21 11.78 -8.06 3.72
CA GLN A 21 10.49 -7.37 3.61
C GLN A 21 9.49 -8.18 2.80
N LYS A 22 9.94 -8.80 1.69
CA LYS A 22 9.10 -9.70 0.88
C LYS A 22 8.63 -10.91 1.68
N GLU A 23 9.51 -11.55 2.44
CA GLU A 23 9.15 -12.70 3.28
C GLU A 23 8.16 -12.32 4.39
N LYS A 24 8.32 -11.14 5.03
CA LYS A 24 7.32 -10.62 5.98
C LYS A 24 5.96 -10.39 5.31
N LEU A 25 5.93 -9.76 4.13
CA LEU A 25 4.68 -9.55 3.39
C LEU A 25 4.02 -10.87 2.96
N LYS A 26 4.81 -11.88 2.53
CA LYS A 26 4.30 -13.22 2.23
C LYS A 26 3.68 -13.87 3.47
N LYS A 27 4.34 -13.78 4.63
CA LYS A 27 3.80 -14.28 5.89
C LYS A 27 2.49 -13.58 6.25
N HIS A 28 2.45 -12.25 6.17
CA HIS A 28 1.23 -11.48 6.43
C HIS A 28 0.10 -11.87 5.46
N LYS A 29 0.42 -12.06 4.17
CA LYS A 29 -0.55 -12.53 3.17
C LYS A 29 -1.15 -13.87 3.59
N THR A 30 -0.32 -14.86 3.92
CA THR A 30 -0.79 -16.20 4.33
C THR A 30 -1.69 -16.14 5.55
N GLU A 31 -1.29 -15.38 6.58
CA GLU A 31 -2.10 -15.21 7.79
C GLU A 31 -3.42 -14.51 7.50
N CYS A 32 -3.42 -13.44 6.71
CA CYS A 32 -4.63 -12.69 6.37
C CYS A 32 -5.59 -13.46 5.46
N LEU A 33 -5.08 -14.30 4.55
CA LEU A 33 -5.92 -15.24 3.79
C LEU A 33 -6.64 -16.21 4.75
N SER A 34 -5.91 -16.74 5.74
CA SER A 34 -6.48 -17.65 6.73
C SER A 34 -7.50 -16.97 7.65
N GLU A 35 -7.24 -15.76 8.13
CA GLU A 35 -8.12 -15.02 9.05
C GLU A 35 -9.41 -14.57 8.37
N THR A 36 -9.32 -14.13 7.11
CA THR A 36 -10.46 -13.49 6.42
C THR A 36 -11.22 -14.42 5.51
N LYS A 37 -10.66 -15.61 5.21
CA LYS A 37 -11.22 -16.60 4.29
C LYS A 37 -11.50 -16.03 2.89
N VAL A 38 -10.82 -14.95 2.51
CA VAL A 38 -10.91 -14.39 1.16
C VAL A 38 -10.24 -15.32 0.16
N GLU A 39 -10.83 -15.45 -1.02
CA GLU A 39 -10.24 -16.22 -2.11
C GLU A 39 -8.91 -15.60 -2.56
N GLU A 40 -7.86 -16.42 -2.61
CA GLU A 40 -6.53 -15.96 -2.98
C GLU A 40 -6.50 -15.36 -4.40
N GLN A 41 -7.32 -15.86 -5.31
CA GLN A 41 -7.44 -15.32 -6.67
C GLN A 41 -7.89 -13.86 -6.66
N LEU A 42 -8.79 -13.47 -5.76
CA LEU A 42 -9.24 -12.08 -5.62
C LEU A 42 -8.13 -11.19 -5.05
N VAL A 43 -7.34 -11.70 -4.10
CA VAL A 43 -6.18 -10.97 -3.56
C VAL A 43 -5.09 -10.78 -4.61
N ASN A 44 -4.82 -11.80 -5.43
CA ASN A 44 -3.79 -11.72 -6.47
C ASN A 44 -4.13 -10.68 -7.55
N LYS A 45 -5.41 -10.44 -7.82
CA LYS A 45 -5.88 -9.36 -8.72
C LYS A 45 -5.54 -7.95 -8.20
N LEU A 46 -5.48 -7.77 -6.88
CA LEU A 46 -5.12 -6.47 -6.28
C LEU A 46 -3.68 -6.05 -6.60
N LYS A 47 -2.79 -7.02 -6.81
CA LYS A 47 -1.37 -6.77 -7.16
C LYS A 47 -1.20 -6.00 -8.46
N THR A 48 -2.13 -6.22 -9.39
CA THR A 48 -2.15 -5.60 -10.72
C THR A 48 -3.12 -4.42 -10.79
N GLY A 49 -3.64 -3.97 -9.65
CA GLY A 49 -4.58 -2.84 -9.60
C GLY A 49 -6.03 -3.16 -9.93
N ASP A 50 -6.44 -4.42 -9.97
CA ASP A 50 -7.85 -4.77 -10.19
C ASP A 50 -8.63 -4.73 -8.86
N TYR A 51 -9.15 -3.54 -8.56
CA TYR A 51 -10.04 -3.26 -7.42
C TYR A 51 -11.53 -3.22 -7.84
N LYS A 52 -11.91 -3.85 -8.97
CA LYS A 52 -13.31 -3.84 -9.45
C LYS A 52 -14.23 -4.67 -8.56
N THR A 53 -13.70 -5.76 -8.00
CA THR A 53 -14.42 -6.58 -7.02
C THR A 53 -14.19 -6.01 -5.64
N GLU A 54 -15.26 -5.55 -5.01
CA GLU A 54 -15.24 -5.03 -3.65
C GLU A 54 -16.24 -5.82 -2.80
N ASN A 55 -15.73 -6.63 -1.88
CA ASN A 55 -16.54 -7.42 -0.95
C ASN A 55 -15.98 -7.28 0.47
N ASP A 56 -16.77 -7.70 1.46
CA ASP A 56 -16.41 -7.58 2.87
C ASP A 56 -15.12 -8.34 3.22
N ALA A 57 -14.90 -9.52 2.62
CA ALA A 57 -13.69 -10.32 2.85
C ALA A 57 -12.41 -9.60 2.36
N LEU A 58 -12.45 -8.95 1.20
CA LEU A 58 -11.34 -8.16 0.67
C LEU A 58 -11.04 -6.92 1.52
N LYS A 59 -12.08 -6.25 2.04
CA LYS A 59 -11.91 -5.13 2.95
C LYS A 59 -11.26 -5.56 4.27
N LYS A 60 -11.72 -6.68 4.82
CA LYS A 60 -11.11 -7.29 6.01
C LYS A 60 -9.68 -7.73 5.76
N TYR A 61 -9.38 -8.27 4.57
CA TYR A 61 -8.02 -8.62 4.15
C TYR A 61 -7.12 -7.39 4.11
N ALA A 62 -7.59 -6.28 3.52
CA ALA A 62 -6.86 -5.03 3.49
C ALA A 62 -6.54 -4.52 4.91
N LEU A 63 -7.53 -4.52 5.81
CA LEU A 63 -7.31 -4.14 7.21
C LEU A 63 -6.29 -5.06 7.90
N CYS A 64 -6.40 -6.37 7.71
CA CYS A 64 -5.48 -7.34 8.27
C CYS A 64 -4.03 -7.07 7.83
N MET A 65 -3.80 -6.86 6.53
CA MET A 65 -2.47 -6.56 5.98
C MET A 65 -1.89 -5.26 6.57
N MET A 66 -2.73 -4.23 6.72
CA MET A 66 -2.32 -2.95 7.31
C MET A 66 -1.99 -3.07 8.80
N ILE A 67 -2.73 -3.91 9.55
CA ILE A 67 -2.45 -4.16 10.98
C ILE A 67 -1.15 -4.94 11.15
N LYS A 68 -0.96 -6.04 10.41
CA LYS A 68 0.25 -6.87 10.52
C LYS A 68 1.50 -6.13 10.07
N SER A 69 1.36 -5.22 9.11
CA SER A 69 2.43 -4.30 8.70
C SER A 69 2.61 -3.10 9.64
N GLU A 70 1.83 -3.03 10.72
CA GLU A 70 1.85 -2.00 11.77
C GLU A 70 1.48 -0.59 11.27
N LEU A 71 0.78 -0.50 10.14
CA LEU A 71 0.38 0.77 9.52
C LEU A 71 -1.00 1.24 9.99
N MET A 72 -1.82 0.36 10.57
CA MET A 72 -3.16 0.68 11.04
C MET A 72 -3.51 -0.06 12.33
N THR A 73 -4.38 0.52 13.16
CA THR A 73 -4.98 -0.15 14.32
C THR A 73 -6.20 -0.97 13.93
N LYS A 74 -6.70 -1.82 14.85
CA LYS A 74 -7.96 -2.56 14.68
C LYS A 74 -9.17 -1.64 14.46
N ASP A 75 -9.11 -0.42 14.99
CA ASP A 75 -10.16 0.61 14.85
C ASP A 75 -10.04 1.43 13.56
N GLY A 76 -9.11 1.09 12.66
CA GLY A 76 -8.94 1.79 11.40
C GLY A 76 -8.13 3.09 11.49
N LYS A 77 -7.43 3.34 12.61
CA LYS A 77 -6.56 4.51 12.76
C LYS A 77 -5.21 4.24 12.11
N PHE A 78 -4.83 5.06 11.14
CA PHE A 78 -3.54 4.96 10.47
C PHE A 78 -2.40 5.47 11.36
N LYS A 79 -1.26 4.77 11.34
CA LYS A 79 -0.06 5.10 12.12
C LYS A 79 0.95 5.83 11.22
N LYS A 80 0.70 7.13 10.97
CA LYS A 80 1.51 7.94 10.05
C LYS A 80 2.99 7.93 10.40
N ASP A 81 3.34 8.11 11.67
CA ASP A 81 4.74 8.12 12.11
C ASP A 81 5.46 6.81 11.81
N VAL A 82 4.76 5.67 11.99
CA VAL A 82 5.30 4.34 11.66
C VAL A 82 5.50 4.19 10.15
N ALA A 83 4.56 4.69 9.34
CA ALA A 83 4.71 4.68 7.88
C ALA A 83 5.90 5.52 7.41
N LEU A 84 6.04 6.75 7.92
CA LEU A 84 7.14 7.65 7.57
C LEU A 84 8.49 7.16 8.08
N ALA A 85 8.53 6.43 9.20
CA ALA A 85 9.74 5.78 9.69
C ALA A 85 10.22 4.62 8.79
N LYS A 86 9.32 4.00 8.01
CA LYS A 86 9.64 2.93 7.05
C LYS A 86 10.11 3.46 5.68
N VAL A 87 10.06 4.78 5.43
CA VAL A 87 10.59 5.39 4.20
C VAL A 87 12.12 5.40 4.25
N ALA A 88 12.75 4.65 3.35
CA ALA A 88 14.19 4.43 3.38
C ALA A 88 15.00 5.70 3.08
N ASN A 89 14.55 6.53 2.14
CA ASN A 89 15.17 7.79 1.81
C ASN A 89 14.43 8.96 2.51
N PRO A 90 15.05 9.67 3.46
CA PRO A 90 14.42 10.79 4.16
C PRO A 90 13.93 11.91 3.25
N ALA A 91 14.54 12.11 2.07
CA ALA A 91 14.11 13.13 1.12
C ALA A 91 12.71 12.87 0.53
N ASP A 92 12.26 11.61 0.53
CA ASP A 92 10.97 11.22 -0.02
C ASP A 92 9.83 11.38 1.00
N LYS A 93 10.15 11.56 2.30
CA LYS A 93 9.15 11.65 3.38
C LYS A 93 8.07 12.72 3.15
N PRO A 94 8.38 13.96 2.71
CA PRO A 94 7.34 14.96 2.46
C PRO A 94 6.35 14.53 1.37
N GLN A 95 6.84 13.86 0.31
CA GLN A 95 5.99 13.37 -0.77
C GLN A 95 5.12 12.20 -0.28
N VAL A 96 5.72 11.25 0.44
CA VAL A 96 5.02 10.12 1.03
C VAL A 96 3.96 10.59 2.03
N GLU A 97 4.27 11.56 2.87
CA GLU A 97 3.33 12.15 3.83
C GLU A 97 2.12 12.76 3.12
N LYS A 98 2.36 13.56 2.08
CA LYS A 98 1.28 14.16 1.27
C LYS A 98 0.39 13.08 0.63
N LEU A 99 0.98 11.99 0.14
CA LEU A 99 0.22 10.87 -0.42
C LEU A 99 -0.62 10.17 0.65
N ILE A 100 -0.03 9.89 1.83
CA ILE A 100 -0.75 9.33 2.98
C ILE A 100 -1.96 10.18 3.31
N ASP A 101 -1.78 11.50 3.47
CA ASP A 101 -2.87 12.41 3.82
C ASP A 101 -3.96 12.45 2.75
N THR A 102 -3.56 12.48 1.48
CA THR A 102 -4.50 12.44 0.36
C THR A 102 -5.37 11.19 0.40
N CYS A 103 -4.79 10.02 0.68
CA CYS A 103 -5.56 8.77 0.73
C CYS A 103 -6.33 8.58 2.04
N LEU A 104 -5.88 9.16 3.15
CA LEU A 104 -6.61 9.15 4.42
C LEU A 104 -7.82 10.09 4.44
N ALA A 105 -7.94 11.02 3.49
CA ALA A 105 -9.15 11.82 3.30
C ALA A 105 -10.36 10.93 2.93
N ASN A 106 -10.13 9.78 2.29
CA ASN A 106 -11.17 8.86 1.82
C ASN A 106 -11.58 7.85 2.91
N LYS A 107 -11.97 8.32 4.10
CA LYS A 107 -12.38 7.43 5.20
C LYS A 107 -13.65 6.66 4.86
N GLY A 108 -13.74 5.44 5.39
CA GLY A 108 -14.95 4.62 5.32
C GLY A 108 -15.73 4.64 6.62
N ASN A 109 -16.96 4.13 6.59
CA ASN A 109 -17.82 4.02 7.79
C ASN A 109 -17.34 2.95 8.77
N THR A 110 -16.44 2.06 8.35
CA THR A 110 -15.89 0.98 9.17
C THR A 110 -14.36 0.97 9.06
N PRO A 111 -13.66 0.32 10.02
CA PRO A 111 -12.21 0.13 9.94
C PRO A 111 -11.76 -0.54 8.64
N HIS A 112 -12.48 -1.57 8.20
CA HIS A 112 -12.15 -2.33 6.99
C HIS A 112 -12.44 -1.54 5.71
N GLN A 113 -13.50 -0.71 5.69
CA GLN A 113 -13.74 0.20 4.56
C GLN A 113 -12.66 1.27 4.49
N THR A 114 -12.22 1.81 5.63
CA THR A 114 -11.12 2.80 5.67
C THR A 114 -9.83 2.20 5.14
N ALA A 115 -9.47 0.99 5.57
CA ALA A 115 -8.31 0.28 5.05
C ALA A 115 -8.41 0.05 3.53
N TRP A 116 -9.57 -0.42 3.05
CA TRP A 116 -9.82 -0.65 1.63
C TRP A 116 -9.67 0.61 0.77
N ASN A 117 -10.32 1.70 1.18
CA ASN A 117 -10.24 2.97 0.46
C ASN A 117 -8.79 3.48 0.41
N TYR A 118 -8.06 3.35 1.53
CA TYR A 118 -6.67 3.76 1.62
C TYR A 118 -5.78 2.95 0.66
N VAL A 119 -5.82 1.62 0.70
CA VAL A 119 -4.94 0.77 -0.14
C VAL A 119 -5.24 0.93 -1.63
N LYS A 120 -6.52 1.09 -1.99
CA LYS A 120 -6.95 1.36 -3.37
C LYS A 120 -6.39 2.71 -3.87
N CYS A 121 -6.58 3.76 -3.08
CA CYS A 121 -6.05 5.10 -3.39
C CYS A 121 -4.53 5.10 -3.50
N TYR A 122 -3.83 4.42 -2.59
CA TYR A 122 -2.38 4.37 -2.58
C TYR A 122 -1.85 3.65 -3.82
N HIS A 123 -2.44 2.51 -4.18
CA HIS A 123 -2.07 1.78 -5.39
C HIS A 123 -2.32 2.61 -6.67
N GLU A 124 -3.43 3.35 -6.74
CA GLU A 124 -3.73 4.21 -7.90
C GLU A 124 -2.65 5.28 -8.12
N LYS A 125 -2.13 5.86 -7.02
CA LYS A 125 -1.18 6.98 -7.06
C LYS A 125 0.28 6.54 -7.08
N ASP A 126 0.59 5.41 -6.44
CA ASP A 126 1.94 4.87 -6.31
C ASP A 126 1.93 3.33 -6.26
N PRO A 127 1.68 2.67 -7.40
CA PRO A 127 1.56 1.22 -7.47
C PRO A 127 2.86 0.50 -7.11
N LYS A 128 4.01 1.16 -7.20
CA LYS A 128 5.35 0.58 -6.92
C LYS A 128 5.66 0.44 -5.43
N HIS A 129 4.94 1.15 -4.56
CA HIS A 129 5.11 1.09 -3.12
C HIS A 129 3.81 0.65 -2.41
N ALA A 130 2.86 0.09 -3.15
CA ALA A 130 1.61 -0.43 -2.60
C ALA A 130 1.85 -1.71 -1.78
N ILE A 131 1.08 -1.88 -0.70
CA ILE A 131 1.24 -2.98 0.27
C ILE A 131 0.97 -4.39 -0.30
N PHE A 132 0.29 -4.49 -1.44
CA PHE A 132 -0.09 -5.78 -2.04
C PHE A 132 0.88 -6.31 -3.10
N LEU A 133 1.94 -5.56 -3.44
CA LEU A 133 2.96 -6.01 -4.41
C LEU A 133 3.52 -7.40 -4.11
#